data_AF-A0A355I940-F1
#
_entry.id   AF-A0A355I940-F1
#
_cell.length_a   1.000
_cell.length_b   1.000
_cell.length_c   1.000
_cell.angle_alpha   90.00
_cell.angle_beta   90.00
_cell.angle_gamma   90.00
#
_symmetry.space_group_name_H-M   'P 1'
#
loop_
_entity.id
_entity.type
_entity.pdbx_description
1 polymer ?
#
loop_
_entity_poly.entity_id
_entity_poly.type
_entity_poly.pdbx_seq_one_letter_code
_entity_poly.pdbx_strand_id
1 'polypeptide(L)'
;LVIFLASGFLATLASTLASPNISVGASGAIFGLFGALFYFGLRNPVIFKAVFGVRIYMVLALNLIMGVVIPNIDSFAHLGGLVGGFVTAFGLGLPRERLPRSPKTKIAYAVCAAVFFLGFTLYALNPSKNSWRYHYYSGQSLLMRSNYARAAERLVRANELKPDNEKVAELAAIALYADVASKPITVNDASVARAKLKKALQLNPQLEEAQALLDRINQLGS
;
A
#
# COMPACT_ATOMS: atom_id res chain seq x y z
N LEU A 1 14.27 -20.05 3.08
CA LEU A 1 13.78 -19.10 4.09
C LEU A 1 14.29 -17.68 3.87
N VAL A 2 15.61 -17.42 3.87
CA VAL A 2 16.17 -16.06 3.68
C VAL A 2 15.65 -15.36 2.42
N ILE A 3 15.69 -16.03 1.27
CA ILE A 3 15.16 -15.51 0.01
C ILE A 3 13.67 -15.13 0.14
N PHE A 4 12.87 -15.97 0.80
CA PHE A 4 11.44 -15.74 0.98
C PHE A 4 11.18 -14.49 1.83
N LEU A 5 11.87 -14.37 2.97
CA LEU A 5 11.72 -13.22 3.88
C LEU A 5 12.22 -11.92 3.22
N ALA A 6 13.39 -11.96 2.57
CA ALA A 6 13.93 -10.81 1.84
C ALA A 6 13.00 -10.36 0.71
N SER A 7 12.44 -11.31 -0.04
CA SER A 7 11.50 -11.00 -1.11
C SER A 7 10.17 -10.45 -0.61
N GLY A 8 9.64 -10.99 0.49
CA GLY A 8 8.42 -10.46 1.11
C GLY A 8 8.61 -9.00 1.55
N PHE A 9 9.74 -8.68 2.16
CA PHE A 9 10.05 -7.29 2.50
C PHE A 9 10.21 -6.39 1.27
N LEU A 10 10.95 -6.83 0.24
CA LEU A 10 11.15 -6.05 -0.97
C LEU A 10 9.84 -5.87 -1.76
N ALA A 11 8.93 -6.85 -1.69
CA ALA A 11 7.57 -6.73 -2.19
C ALA A 11 6.77 -5.65 -1.43
N THR A 12 6.79 -5.67 -0.09
CA THR A 12 6.15 -4.62 0.72
C THR A 12 6.75 -3.25 0.44
N LEU A 13 8.07 -3.15 0.31
CA LEU A 13 8.74 -1.91 -0.04
C LEU A 13 8.26 -1.37 -1.41
N ALA A 14 8.28 -2.20 -2.45
CA ALA A 14 7.81 -1.80 -3.78
C ALA A 14 6.32 -1.37 -3.76
N SER A 15 5.48 -2.11 -3.04
CA SER A 15 4.08 -1.76 -2.81
C SER A 15 3.94 -0.38 -2.16
N THR A 16 4.64 -0.13 -1.04
CA THR A 16 4.52 1.14 -0.31
C THR A 16 4.96 2.36 -1.10
N LEU A 17 5.95 2.22 -2.00
CA LEU A 17 6.44 3.32 -2.81
C LEU A 17 5.56 3.61 -4.02
N ALA A 18 5.06 2.56 -4.69
CA ALA A 18 4.48 2.69 -6.03
C ALA A 18 2.97 2.38 -6.09
N SER A 19 2.42 1.68 -5.10
CA SER A 19 1.02 1.25 -5.10
C SER A 19 0.12 2.23 -4.32
N PRO A 20 -1.14 2.44 -4.76
CA PRO A 20 -2.18 3.08 -3.96
C PRO A 20 -2.76 2.14 -2.89
N ASN A 21 -2.49 0.84 -3.00
CA ASN A 21 -2.96 -0.19 -2.06
C ASN A 21 -1.78 -0.73 -1.26
N ILE A 22 -1.91 -0.83 0.07
CA ILE A 22 -0.88 -1.50 0.88
C ILE A 22 -1.13 -3.00 0.76
N SER A 23 -0.25 -3.71 0.04
CA SER A 23 -0.29 -5.16 -0.04
C SER A 23 0.55 -5.79 1.07
N VAL A 24 -0.11 -6.42 2.02
CA VAL A 24 0.49 -7.34 2.99
C VAL A 24 0.26 -8.76 2.48
N GLY A 25 1.00 -9.15 1.44
CA GLY A 25 0.72 -10.37 0.70
C GLY A 25 1.86 -11.39 0.76
N ALA A 26 1.56 -12.61 1.23
CA ALA A 26 2.43 -13.78 1.04
C ALA A 26 2.76 -14.02 -0.46
N SER A 27 1.88 -13.56 -1.36
CA SER A 27 2.07 -13.64 -2.81
C SER A 27 3.34 -12.91 -3.29
N GLY A 28 3.70 -11.75 -2.73
CA GLY A 28 4.96 -11.07 -3.07
C GLY A 28 6.19 -11.92 -2.75
N ALA A 29 6.18 -12.61 -1.62
CA ALA A 29 7.26 -13.53 -1.24
C ALA A 29 7.32 -14.78 -2.15
N ILE A 30 6.16 -15.29 -2.60
CA ILE A 30 6.07 -16.36 -3.60
C ILE A 30 6.66 -15.92 -4.94
N PHE A 31 6.37 -14.69 -5.38
CA PHE A 31 7.00 -14.10 -6.56
C PHE A 31 8.53 -14.01 -6.43
N GLY A 32 9.03 -13.76 -5.22
CA GLY A 32 10.46 -13.89 -4.93
C GLY A 32 11.04 -15.28 -5.14
N LEU A 33 10.28 -16.34 -4.88
CA LEU A 33 10.71 -17.69 -5.19
C LEU A 33 10.82 -17.92 -6.71
N PHE A 34 9.89 -17.36 -7.51
CA PHE A 34 10.04 -17.35 -8.97
C PHE A 34 11.31 -16.58 -9.40
N GLY A 35 11.63 -15.46 -8.75
CA GLY A 35 12.85 -14.70 -9.02
C GLY A 35 14.12 -15.51 -8.75
N ALA A 36 14.18 -16.18 -7.60
CA ALA A 36 15.27 -17.08 -7.28
C ALA A 36 15.35 -18.29 -8.23
N LEU A 37 14.20 -18.76 -8.72
CA LEU A 37 14.13 -19.83 -9.70
C LEU A 37 14.67 -19.40 -11.07
N PHE A 38 14.46 -18.16 -11.49
CA PHE A 38 15.08 -17.63 -12.70
C PHE A 38 16.59 -17.46 -12.55
N TYR A 39 17.07 -17.03 -11.37
CA TYR A 39 18.50 -17.05 -11.09
C TYR A 39 19.06 -18.48 -11.19
N PHE A 40 18.37 -19.48 -10.64
CA PHE A 40 18.73 -20.89 -10.83
C PHE A 40 18.76 -21.28 -12.31
N GLY A 41 17.78 -20.84 -13.11
CA GLY A 41 17.70 -21.11 -14.54
C GLY A 41 18.86 -20.54 -15.35
N LEU A 42 19.34 -19.34 -15.00
CA LEU A 42 20.54 -18.76 -15.61
C LEU A 42 21.80 -19.60 -15.33
N ARG A 43 21.85 -20.27 -14.18
CA ARG A 43 22.99 -21.07 -13.75
C ARG A 43 22.93 -22.52 -14.20
N ASN A 44 21.73 -23.07 -14.33
CA ASN A 44 21.47 -24.47 -14.65
C ASN A 44 20.43 -24.57 -15.77
N PRO A 45 20.70 -24.03 -16.97
CA PRO A 45 19.71 -23.88 -18.04
C PRO A 45 19.14 -25.23 -18.52
N VAL A 46 19.98 -26.28 -18.55
CA VAL A 46 19.55 -27.63 -18.95
C VAL A 46 18.53 -28.20 -17.97
N ILE A 47 18.85 -28.18 -16.68
CA ILE A 47 17.96 -28.69 -15.62
C ILE A 47 16.68 -27.86 -15.56
N PHE A 48 16.81 -26.53 -15.63
CA PHE A 48 15.67 -25.63 -15.59
C PHE A 48 14.72 -25.87 -16.77
N LYS A 49 15.24 -26.03 -17.98
CA LYS A 49 14.42 -26.34 -19.16
C LYS A 49 13.74 -27.70 -19.05
N ALA A 50 14.43 -28.71 -18.52
CA ALA A 50 13.88 -30.06 -18.35
C ALA A 50 12.77 -30.12 -17.29
N VAL A 51 12.97 -29.46 -16.15
CA VAL A 51 12.04 -29.53 -15.01
C VAL A 51 10.88 -28.55 -15.17
N PHE A 52 11.17 -27.28 -15.49
CA PHE A 52 10.18 -26.21 -15.51
C PHE A 52 9.72 -25.86 -16.93
N GLY A 53 10.67 -25.71 -17.86
CA GLY A 53 10.40 -25.42 -19.26
C GLY A 53 9.59 -24.14 -19.46
N VAL A 54 8.68 -24.12 -20.44
CA VAL A 54 7.84 -22.95 -20.75
C VAL A 54 6.75 -22.70 -19.70
N ARG A 55 6.33 -23.74 -18.97
CA ARG A 55 5.20 -23.68 -18.02
C ARG A 55 5.39 -22.63 -16.93
N ILE A 56 6.60 -22.47 -16.44
CA ILE A 56 6.92 -21.48 -15.40
C ILE A 56 6.69 -20.04 -15.86
N TYR A 57 7.02 -19.75 -17.13
CA TYR A 57 6.80 -18.44 -17.73
C TYR A 57 5.32 -18.17 -17.95
N MET A 58 4.55 -19.19 -18.36
CA MET A 58 3.08 -19.07 -18.49
C MET A 58 2.42 -18.78 -17.15
N VAL A 59 2.75 -19.54 -16.10
CA VAL A 59 2.20 -19.31 -14.75
C VAL A 59 2.57 -17.91 -14.26
N LEU A 60 3.82 -17.49 -14.44
CA LEU A 60 4.22 -16.15 -14.03
C LEU A 60 3.49 -15.06 -14.81
N ALA A 61 3.40 -15.19 -16.14
CA ALA A 61 2.71 -14.23 -17.00
C ALA A 61 1.23 -14.11 -16.62
N LEU A 62 0.54 -15.23 -16.41
CA LEU A 62 -0.85 -15.23 -15.96
C LEU A 62 -1.02 -14.53 -14.61
N ASN A 63 -0.14 -14.81 -13.64
CA ASN A 63 -0.23 -14.16 -12.33
C ASN A 63 0.07 -12.64 -12.40
N LEU A 64 1.00 -12.21 -13.25
CA LEU A 64 1.27 -10.79 -13.47
C LEU A 64 0.11 -10.09 -14.18
N ILE A 65 -0.47 -10.73 -15.22
CA ILE A 65 -1.63 -10.19 -15.94
C ILE A 65 -2.81 -10.05 -14.99
N MET A 66 -3.12 -11.09 -14.21
CA MET A 66 -4.17 -11.01 -13.19
C MET A 66 -3.89 -9.89 -12.18
N GLY A 67 -2.62 -9.71 -11.79
CA GLY A 67 -2.20 -8.66 -10.89
C GLY A 67 -2.33 -7.23 -11.44
N VAL A 68 -2.40 -7.05 -12.75
CA VAL A 68 -2.63 -5.75 -13.42
C VAL A 68 -4.11 -5.55 -13.73
N VAL A 69 -4.79 -6.60 -14.17
CA VAL A 69 -6.19 -6.56 -14.62
C VAL A 69 -7.17 -6.47 -13.45
N ILE A 70 -6.92 -7.18 -12.36
CA ILE A 70 -7.86 -7.22 -11.23
C ILE A 70 -7.61 -6.02 -10.31
N PRO A 71 -8.60 -5.12 -10.14
CA PRO A 71 -8.49 -4.01 -9.20
C PRO A 71 -8.20 -4.53 -7.79
N ASN A 72 -7.34 -3.81 -7.05
CA ASN A 72 -6.89 -4.16 -5.70
C ASN A 72 -5.81 -5.25 -5.60
N ILE A 73 -5.38 -5.88 -6.71
CA ILE A 73 -4.14 -6.67 -6.70
C ILE A 73 -2.95 -5.74 -6.91
N ASP A 74 -1.91 -5.94 -6.10
CA ASP A 74 -0.72 -5.10 -6.13
C ASP A 74 0.37 -5.69 -7.03
N SER A 75 0.41 -5.23 -8.29
CA SER A 75 1.42 -5.66 -9.26
C SER A 75 2.83 -5.17 -8.90
N PHE A 76 2.97 -4.08 -8.14
CA PHE A 76 4.27 -3.59 -7.67
C PHE A 76 4.84 -4.49 -6.58
N ALA A 77 4.00 -5.04 -5.70
CA ALA A 77 4.41 -6.05 -4.74
C ALA A 77 4.95 -7.31 -5.44
N HIS A 78 4.27 -7.78 -6.49
CA HIS A 78 4.71 -8.93 -7.27
C HIS A 78 6.05 -8.69 -7.99
N LEU A 79 6.20 -7.52 -8.62
CA LEU A 79 7.44 -7.15 -9.29
C LEU A 79 8.60 -6.98 -8.30
N GLY A 80 8.37 -6.28 -7.18
CA GLY A 80 9.35 -6.11 -6.12
C GLY A 80 9.79 -7.42 -5.49
N GLY A 81 8.85 -8.35 -5.29
CA GLY A 81 9.13 -9.72 -4.87
C GLY A 81 10.02 -10.44 -5.87
N LEU A 82 9.63 -10.47 -7.15
CA LEU A 82 10.36 -11.14 -8.23
C LEU A 82 11.81 -10.66 -8.35
N VAL A 83 12.02 -9.35 -8.45
CA VAL A 83 13.35 -8.75 -8.52
C VAL A 83 14.14 -9.01 -7.23
N GLY A 84 13.48 -8.84 -6.08
CA GLY A 84 14.11 -9.05 -4.77
C GLY A 84 14.61 -10.47 -4.56
N GLY A 85 13.83 -11.46 -4.95
CA GLY A 85 14.21 -12.86 -4.87
C GLY A 85 15.36 -13.22 -5.80
N PHE A 86 15.33 -12.69 -7.03
CA PHE A 86 16.43 -12.86 -7.99
C PHE A 86 17.74 -12.26 -7.45
N VAL A 87 17.71 -11.01 -6.98
CA VAL A 87 18.89 -10.30 -6.46
C VAL A 87 19.42 -10.98 -5.19
N THR A 88 18.52 -11.44 -4.31
CA THR A 88 18.91 -12.15 -3.08
C THR A 88 19.58 -13.48 -3.40
N ALA A 89 19.01 -14.24 -4.35
CA ALA A 89 19.61 -15.49 -4.82
C ALA A 89 20.95 -15.23 -5.54
N PHE A 90 21.04 -14.17 -6.34
CA PHE A 90 22.28 -13.75 -7.00
C PHE A 90 23.37 -13.39 -6.00
N GLY A 91 23.05 -12.66 -4.92
CA GLY A 91 24.01 -12.23 -3.91
C GLY A 91 24.50 -13.36 -3.01
N LEU A 92 23.57 -14.16 -2.47
CA LEU A 92 23.90 -15.26 -1.55
C LEU A 92 24.44 -16.51 -2.27
N GLY A 93 24.02 -16.71 -3.51
CA GLY A 93 24.14 -17.99 -4.23
C GLY A 93 23.11 -19.02 -3.74
N LEU A 94 22.94 -20.07 -4.52
CA LEU A 94 22.06 -21.19 -4.19
C LEU A 94 22.83 -22.35 -3.53
N PRO A 95 22.15 -23.19 -2.72
CA PRO A 95 22.77 -24.41 -2.19
C PRO A 95 23.32 -25.27 -3.33
N ARG A 96 24.58 -25.73 -3.20
CA ARG A 96 25.34 -26.50 -4.22
C ARG A 96 25.80 -25.71 -5.45
N GLU A 97 25.55 -24.40 -5.50
CA GLU A 97 26.16 -23.55 -6.51
C GLU A 97 27.62 -23.29 -6.15
N ARG A 98 28.55 -23.84 -6.94
CA ARG A 98 29.99 -23.60 -6.76
C ARG A 98 30.37 -22.25 -7.36
N LEU A 99 29.95 -21.18 -6.71
CA LEU A 99 30.46 -19.85 -7.04
C LEU A 99 31.79 -19.61 -6.33
N PRO A 100 32.84 -19.17 -7.04
CA PRO A 100 34.11 -18.76 -6.43
C PRO A 100 33.94 -17.38 -5.79
N ARG A 101 32.99 -17.24 -4.86
CA ARG A 101 32.84 -16.04 -4.05
C ARG A 101 33.51 -16.25 -2.72
N SER A 102 34.47 -15.37 -2.43
CA SER A 102 35.14 -15.37 -1.13
C SER A 102 34.10 -15.21 0.00
N PRO A 103 34.33 -15.80 1.18
CA PRO A 103 33.47 -15.58 2.35
C PRO A 103 33.28 -14.09 2.66
N LYS A 104 34.31 -13.27 2.45
CA LYS A 104 34.26 -11.80 2.62
C LYS A 104 33.19 -11.14 1.74
N THR A 105 33.05 -11.57 0.48
CA THR A 105 32.04 -11.04 -0.44
C THR A 105 30.62 -11.36 0.03
N LYS A 106 30.38 -12.56 0.58
CA LYS A 106 29.06 -12.95 1.12
C LYS A 106 28.72 -12.16 2.37
N ILE A 107 29.69 -11.95 3.27
CA ILE A 107 29.51 -11.15 4.48
C ILE A 107 29.23 -9.69 4.10
N ALA A 108 29.99 -9.11 3.18
CA ALA A 108 29.73 -7.75 2.68
C ALA A 108 28.31 -7.60 2.11
N TYR A 109 27.86 -8.55 1.29
CA TYR A 109 26.48 -8.55 0.79
C TYR A 109 25.45 -8.63 1.93
N ALA A 110 25.64 -9.54 2.89
CA ALA A 110 24.74 -9.69 4.03
C ALA A 110 24.67 -8.42 4.89
N VAL A 111 25.81 -7.74 5.11
CA VAL A 111 25.88 -6.47 5.84
C VAL A 111 25.18 -5.37 5.07
N CYS A 112 25.47 -5.20 3.77
CA CYS A 112 24.80 -4.20 2.93
C CYS A 112 23.28 -4.42 2.89
N ALA A 113 22.85 -5.68 2.78
CA ALA A 113 21.44 -6.03 2.85
C ALA A 113 20.85 -5.66 4.21
N ALA A 114 21.49 -6.04 5.33
CA ALA A 114 21.02 -5.71 6.67
C ALA A 114 20.91 -4.20 6.92
N VAL A 115 21.89 -3.42 6.49
CA VAL A 115 21.87 -1.96 6.56
C VAL A 115 20.73 -1.37 5.73
N PHE A 116 20.52 -1.88 4.51
CA PHE A 116 19.40 -1.47 3.67
C PHE A 116 18.04 -1.81 4.32
N PHE A 117 17.87 -3.02 4.84
CA PHE A 117 16.66 -3.45 5.55
C PHE A 117 16.39 -2.56 6.76
N LEU A 118 17.40 -2.29 7.57
CA LEU A 118 17.27 -1.44 8.76
C LEU A 118 16.94 0.00 8.37
N GLY A 119 17.69 0.58 7.43
CA GLY A 119 17.47 1.95 6.96
C GLY A 119 16.06 2.15 6.39
N PHE A 120 15.59 1.21 5.58
CA PHE A 120 14.22 1.25 5.09
C PHE A 120 13.19 1.08 6.20
N THR A 121 13.42 0.18 7.16
CA THR A 121 12.52 0.00 8.30
C THR A 121 12.40 1.29 9.11
N LEU A 122 13.52 1.96 9.40
CA LEU A 122 13.53 3.23 10.12
C LEU A 122 12.82 4.34 9.32
N TYR A 123 13.03 4.40 8.01
CA TYR A 123 12.30 5.32 7.12
C TYR A 123 10.79 5.05 7.15
N ALA A 124 10.38 3.78 7.03
CA ALA A 124 8.98 3.37 7.05
C ALA A 124 8.29 3.65 8.39
N LEU A 125 9.02 3.55 9.51
CA LEU A 125 8.54 3.89 10.85
C LEU A 125 8.43 5.40 11.08
N ASN A 126 9.07 6.24 10.25
CA ASN A 126 8.98 7.69 10.32
C ASN A 126 8.36 8.27 9.04
N PRO A 127 7.09 7.96 8.73
CA PRO A 127 6.44 8.45 7.54
C PRO A 127 6.34 9.98 7.60
N SER A 128 6.64 10.63 6.48
CA SER A 128 6.48 12.08 6.36
C SER A 128 5.04 12.48 6.70
N LYS A 129 4.90 13.27 7.77
CA LYS A 129 3.60 13.81 8.19
C LYS A 129 2.96 14.71 7.12
N ASN A 130 3.72 15.17 6.13
CA ASN A 130 3.22 15.97 5.02
C ASN A 130 2.77 15.13 3.81
N SER A 131 2.64 13.81 3.98
CA SER A 131 2.15 12.90 2.94
C SER A 131 0.62 12.78 3.00
N TRP A 132 -0.06 12.95 1.86
CA TRP A 132 -1.50 12.73 1.76
C TRP A 132 -1.89 11.31 2.21
N ARG A 133 -1.03 10.30 1.94
CA ARG A 133 -1.24 8.91 2.37
C ARG A 133 -1.25 8.77 3.89
N TYR A 134 -0.35 9.45 4.59
CA TYR A 134 -0.32 9.44 6.05
C TYR A 134 -1.64 9.96 6.62
N HIS A 135 -2.11 11.09 6.08
CA HIS A 135 -3.38 11.69 6.46
C HIS A 135 -4.59 10.81 6.09
N TYR A 136 -4.58 10.16 4.93
CA TYR A 136 -5.63 9.26 4.48
C TYR A 136 -5.78 8.03 5.38
N TYR A 137 -4.69 7.27 5.60
CA TYR A 137 -4.74 6.06 6.43
C TYR A 137 -4.95 6.36 7.92
N SER A 138 -4.36 7.44 8.44
CA SER A 138 -4.63 7.85 9.83
C SER A 138 -6.10 8.24 10.01
N GLY A 139 -6.68 8.95 9.05
CA GLY A 139 -8.11 9.27 9.00
C GLY A 139 -9.01 8.04 8.99
N GLN A 140 -8.73 7.04 8.13
CA GLN A 140 -9.44 5.76 8.12
C GLN A 140 -9.38 5.06 9.48
N SER A 141 -8.20 4.99 10.10
CA SER A 141 -8.06 4.35 11.41
C SER A 141 -8.85 5.07 12.51
N LEU A 142 -9.02 6.40 12.39
CA LEU A 142 -9.83 7.20 13.31
C LEU A 142 -11.33 6.97 13.09
N LEU A 143 -11.79 6.81 11.84
CA LEU A 143 -13.18 6.41 11.54
C LEU A 143 -13.52 5.07 12.19
N MET A 144 -12.63 4.08 12.06
CA MET A 144 -12.80 2.75 12.67
C MET A 144 -12.85 2.80 14.21
N ARG A 145 -12.31 3.85 14.82
CA ARG A 145 -12.33 4.09 16.27
C ARG A 145 -13.43 5.09 16.69
N SER A 146 -14.35 5.41 15.78
CA SER A 146 -15.43 6.39 15.98
C SER A 146 -14.95 7.80 16.37
N ASN A 147 -13.70 8.15 16.07
CA ASN A 147 -13.16 9.48 16.30
C ASN A 147 -13.39 10.37 15.06
N TYR A 148 -14.65 10.65 14.79
CA TYR A 148 -15.09 11.30 13.55
C TYR A 148 -14.51 12.72 13.37
N ALA A 149 -14.39 13.50 14.44
CA ALA A 149 -13.82 14.85 14.38
C ALA A 149 -12.37 14.87 13.87
N ARG A 150 -11.50 14.04 14.48
CA ARG A 150 -10.11 13.94 14.04
C ARG A 150 -10.00 13.23 12.69
N ALA A 151 -10.88 12.28 12.41
CA ALA A 151 -10.92 11.62 11.11
C ALA A 151 -11.20 12.64 9.99
N ALA A 152 -12.20 13.49 10.16
CA ALA A 152 -12.56 14.55 9.21
C ALA A 152 -11.38 15.51 8.97
N GLU A 153 -10.72 15.96 10.04
CA GLU A 153 -9.52 16.81 9.94
C GLU A 153 -8.42 16.15 9.10
N ARG A 154 -8.12 14.88 9.39
CA ARG A 154 -7.09 14.11 8.68
C ARG A 154 -7.45 13.89 7.21
N LEU A 155 -8.69 13.50 6.92
CA LEU A 155 -9.10 13.18 5.55
C LEU A 155 -9.26 14.43 4.68
N VAL A 156 -9.73 15.54 5.25
CA VAL A 156 -9.72 16.84 4.56
C VAL A 156 -8.30 17.26 4.22
N ARG A 157 -7.34 17.10 5.15
CA ARG A 157 -5.93 17.39 4.87
C ARG A 157 -5.35 16.47 3.80
N ALA A 158 -5.75 15.20 3.77
CA ALA A 158 -5.37 14.29 2.69
C ALA A 158 -5.88 14.79 1.33
N ASN A 159 -7.13 15.26 1.27
CA ASN A 159 -7.72 15.83 0.05
C ASN A 159 -7.03 17.12 -0.40
N GLU A 160 -6.66 18.00 0.53
CA GLU A 160 -5.88 19.22 0.21
C GLU A 160 -4.52 18.90 -0.42
N LEU A 161 -3.87 17.84 0.05
CA LEU A 161 -2.57 17.39 -0.47
C LEU A 161 -2.68 16.57 -1.76
N LYS A 162 -3.86 16.03 -2.08
CA LYS A 162 -4.13 15.22 -3.28
C LYS A 162 -5.57 15.41 -3.79
N PRO A 163 -5.91 16.60 -4.33
CA PRO A 163 -7.28 16.96 -4.67
C PRO A 163 -7.84 16.25 -5.90
N ASP A 164 -6.98 15.67 -6.72
CA ASP A 164 -7.33 14.92 -7.94
C ASP A 164 -7.71 13.45 -7.67
N ASN A 165 -7.71 13.01 -6.41
CA ASN A 165 -8.03 11.64 -6.03
C ASN A 165 -9.47 11.51 -5.51
N GLU A 166 -10.35 10.97 -6.36
CA GLU A 166 -11.78 10.79 -6.06
C GLU A 166 -12.03 10.02 -4.76
N LYS A 167 -11.27 8.95 -4.49
CA LYS A 167 -11.43 8.15 -3.26
C LYS A 167 -11.09 8.94 -2.00
N VAL A 168 -10.11 9.84 -2.10
CA VAL A 168 -9.72 10.72 -0.98
C VAL A 168 -10.81 11.76 -0.73
N ALA A 169 -11.36 12.36 -1.80
CA ALA A 169 -12.46 13.31 -1.72
C ALA A 169 -13.73 12.66 -1.13
N GLU A 170 -14.11 11.49 -1.64
CA GLU A 170 -15.26 10.71 -1.19
C GLU A 170 -15.16 10.39 0.30
N LEU A 171 -14.02 9.86 0.74
CA LEU A 171 -13.85 9.48 2.14
C LEU A 171 -13.79 10.71 3.07
N ALA A 172 -13.22 11.82 2.60
CA ALA A 172 -13.25 13.09 3.33
C ALA A 172 -14.68 13.63 3.47
N ALA A 173 -15.52 13.51 2.45
CA ALA A 173 -16.93 13.85 2.51
C ALA A 173 -17.68 13.01 3.57
N ILE A 174 -17.49 11.69 3.53
CA ILE A 174 -18.08 10.75 4.50
C ILE A 174 -17.64 11.10 5.92
N ALA A 175 -16.36 11.42 6.14
CA ALA A 175 -15.86 11.76 7.48
C ALA A 175 -16.42 13.09 8.00
N LEU A 176 -16.57 14.10 7.14
CA LEU A 176 -17.21 15.37 7.48
C LEU A 176 -18.68 15.16 7.87
N TYR A 177 -19.41 14.36 7.10
CA TYR A 177 -20.78 13.97 7.42
C TYR A 177 -20.85 13.23 8.77
N ALA A 178 -20.01 12.21 8.96
CA ALA A 178 -20.01 11.39 10.18
C ALA A 178 -19.69 12.22 11.43
N ASP A 179 -18.78 13.21 11.35
CA ASP A 179 -18.49 14.10 12.47
C ASP A 179 -19.71 14.92 12.90
N VAL A 180 -20.48 15.42 11.94
CA VAL A 180 -21.72 16.15 12.23
C VAL A 180 -22.80 15.21 12.74
N ALA A 181 -23.02 14.07 12.08
CA ALA A 181 -24.06 13.12 12.43
C ALA A 181 -23.83 12.44 13.80
N SER A 182 -22.58 12.38 14.27
CA SER A 182 -22.23 11.75 15.55
C SER A 182 -22.59 12.57 16.80
N LYS A 183 -23.05 13.82 16.64
CA LYS A 183 -23.29 14.76 17.75
C LYS A 183 -24.73 15.29 17.72
N PRO A 184 -25.34 15.54 18.88
CA PRO A 184 -26.56 16.33 18.95
C PRO A 184 -26.30 17.73 18.36
N ILE A 185 -27.14 18.16 17.43
CA ILE A 185 -26.98 19.47 16.80
C ILE A 185 -27.65 20.52 17.69
N THR A 186 -26.85 21.41 18.27
CA THR A 186 -27.36 22.58 19.01
C THR A 186 -27.41 23.81 18.10
N VAL A 187 -28.17 24.83 18.50
CA VAL A 187 -28.29 26.10 17.76
C VAL A 187 -26.92 26.76 17.56
N ASN A 188 -26.03 26.67 18.55
CA ASN A 188 -24.68 27.25 18.48
C ASN A 188 -23.77 26.52 17.51
N ASP A 189 -24.00 25.22 17.28
CA ASP A 189 -23.19 24.38 16.40
C ASP A 189 -23.71 24.33 14.96
N ALA A 190 -24.94 24.81 14.71
CA ALA A 190 -25.61 24.73 13.42
C ALA A 190 -24.83 25.44 12.29
N SER A 191 -24.11 26.53 12.58
CA SER A 191 -23.27 27.21 11.58
C SER A 191 -22.09 26.33 11.13
N VAL A 192 -21.38 25.71 12.09
CA VAL A 192 -20.23 24.82 11.85
C VAL A 192 -20.69 23.54 11.15
N ALA A 193 -21.81 22.96 11.60
CA ALA A 193 -22.39 21.77 10.99
C ALA A 193 -22.76 22.01 9.51
N ARG A 194 -23.42 23.14 9.21
CA ARG A 194 -23.73 23.54 7.82
C ARG A 194 -22.49 23.69 6.95
N ALA A 195 -21.44 24.34 7.47
CA ALA A 195 -20.19 24.51 6.74
C ALA A 195 -19.54 23.16 6.39
N LYS A 196 -19.52 22.21 7.34
CA LYS A 196 -18.98 20.86 7.12
C LYS A 196 -19.79 20.06 6.11
N LEU A 197 -21.12 20.08 6.18
CA LEU A 197 -21.98 19.36 5.25
C LEU A 197 -21.92 19.95 3.83
N LYS A 198 -21.87 21.28 3.69
CA LYS A 198 -21.64 21.92 2.38
C LYS A 198 -20.30 21.50 1.80
N LYS A 199 -19.23 21.46 2.60
CA LYS A 199 -17.92 20.96 2.16
C LYS A 199 -17.97 19.48 1.78
N ALA A 200 -18.71 18.66 2.53
CA ALA A 200 -18.90 17.25 2.20
C ALA A 200 -19.57 17.09 0.81
N LEU A 201 -20.64 17.85 0.55
CA LEU A 201 -21.35 17.84 -0.74
C LEU A 201 -20.54 18.43 -1.90
N GLN A 202 -19.63 19.36 -1.64
CA GLN A 202 -18.66 19.83 -2.64
C GLN A 202 -17.68 18.72 -3.06
N LEU A 203 -17.28 17.87 -2.11
CA LEU A 203 -16.35 16.76 -2.35
C LEU A 203 -17.05 15.52 -2.92
N ASN A 204 -18.28 15.26 -2.49
CA ASN A 204 -19.13 14.20 -3.01
C ASN A 204 -20.58 14.70 -3.14
N PRO A 205 -20.98 15.22 -4.32
CA PRO A 205 -22.33 15.73 -4.54
C PRO A 205 -23.43 14.67 -4.46
N GLN A 206 -23.08 13.39 -4.53
CA GLN A 206 -24.02 12.27 -4.50
C GLN A 206 -24.27 11.75 -3.07
N LEU A 207 -23.70 12.39 -2.04
CA LEU A 207 -23.87 11.98 -0.65
C LEU A 207 -25.23 12.43 -0.09
N GLU A 208 -26.28 11.68 -0.43
CA GLU A 208 -27.68 11.99 -0.11
C GLU A 208 -27.92 12.22 1.39
N GLU A 209 -27.26 11.44 2.25
CA GLU A 209 -27.41 11.56 3.71
C GLU A 209 -26.89 12.90 4.23
N ALA A 210 -25.82 13.43 3.63
CA ALA A 210 -25.29 14.75 3.98
C ALA A 210 -26.24 15.87 3.54
N GLN A 211 -26.89 15.72 2.38
CA GLN A 211 -27.89 16.66 1.88
C GLN A 211 -29.12 16.67 2.79
N ALA A 212 -29.68 15.50 3.11
CA ALA A 212 -30.83 15.37 4.00
C ALA A 212 -30.57 15.98 5.39
N LEU A 213 -29.37 15.74 5.95
CA LEU A 213 -29.00 16.33 7.24
C LEU A 213 -28.84 17.84 7.16
N LEU A 214 -28.29 18.37 6.06
CA LEU A 214 -28.16 19.81 5.84
C LEU A 214 -29.52 20.51 5.79
N ASP A 215 -30.48 19.91 5.08
CA ASP A 215 -31.84 20.44 4.95
C ASP A 215 -32.56 20.47 6.30
N ARG A 216 -32.42 19.41 7.12
CA ARG A 216 -32.95 19.37 8.48
C ARG A 216 -32.39 20.49 9.37
N ILE A 217 -31.08 20.77 9.28
CA ILE A 217 -30.46 21.84 10.07
C ILE A 217 -30.96 23.21 9.61
N ASN A 218 -31.18 23.41 8.32
CA ASN A 218 -31.69 24.67 7.80
C ASN A 218 -33.11 24.96 8.33
N GLN A 219 -33.94 23.93 8.51
CA GLN A 219 -35.29 24.05 9.10
C GLN A 219 -35.29 24.35 10.60
N LEU A 220 -34.21 24.00 11.33
CA LEU A 220 -34.09 24.28 12.77
C LEU A 220 -33.71 25.74 13.09
N GLY A 221 -33.22 26.49 12.10
CA GLY A 221 -32.75 27.87 12.25
C GLY A 221 -33.65 28.94 11.59
N SER A 222 -34.80 28.53 11.05
CA SER A 222 -35.88 29.39 10.54
C SER A 222 -37.02 29.46 11.54
#